data_AF-A0A7V9MNR6-F1
#
_entry.id   AF-A0A7V9MNR6-F1
#
_cell.length_a   1.000
_cell.length_b   1.000
_cell.length_c   1.000
_cell.angle_alpha   90.00
_cell.angle_beta   90.00
_cell.angle_gamma   90.00
#
_symmetry.space_group_name_H-M   'P 1'
#
loop_
_entity.id
_entity.type
_entity.pdbx_description
1 polymer ?
#
loop_
_entity_poly.entity_id
_entity_poly.type
_entity_poly.pdbx_seq_one_letter_code
_entity_poly.pdbx_strand_id
1 'polypeptide(L)'
;MNDNELINIFIIEDNRLFMLTLKAHIEIAFVNQKMKIYCFETGEACMDKFKEVKPQIAILDYHLNSITPDAANGIKILDWIKKEHKETFVIMLTDQAEKLGGMNKNHFFAKNILRAKR
;
A
#
# COMPACT_ATOMS: atom_id res chain seq x y z
N MET A 1 -20.88 7.11 3.03
CA MET A 1 -20.42 5.77 2.60
C MET A 1 -21.42 4.78 3.18
N ASN A 2 -21.96 3.86 2.39
CA ASN A 2 -22.87 2.86 2.91
C ASN A 2 -22.07 1.87 3.75
N ASP A 3 -22.48 1.61 5.00
CA ASP A 3 -21.79 0.73 5.96
C ASP A 3 -21.74 -0.77 5.54
N ASN A 4 -22.10 -1.08 4.30
CA ASN A 4 -22.22 -2.44 3.77
C ASN A 4 -21.31 -2.74 2.56
N GLU A 5 -20.53 -1.78 2.09
CA GLU A 5 -19.68 -1.98 0.91
C GLU A 5 -18.32 -2.57 1.33
N LEU A 6 -17.92 -3.66 0.66
CA LEU A 6 -16.64 -4.34 0.94
C LEU A 6 -15.46 -3.47 0.50
N ILE A 7 -14.59 -3.12 1.45
CA ILE A 7 -13.37 -2.36 1.18
C ILE A 7 -12.24 -3.32 0.81
N ASN A 8 -11.74 -3.27 -0.42
CA ASN A 8 -10.56 -4.02 -0.84
C ASN A 8 -9.30 -3.18 -0.60
N ILE A 9 -8.36 -3.74 0.14
CA ILE A 9 -7.08 -3.12 0.48
C ILE A 9 -5.97 -3.99 -0.08
N PHE A 10 -5.02 -3.39 -0.80
CA PHE A 10 -3.78 -4.04 -1.18
C PHE A 10 -2.66 -3.56 -0.27
N ILE A 11 -1.80 -4.48 0.19
CA ILE A 11 -0.54 -4.20 0.85
C ILE A 11 0.56 -4.76 -0.04
N ILE A 12 1.47 -3.90 -0.49
CA ILE A 12 2.59 -4.22 -1.37
C ILE A 12 3.89 -3.89 -0.64
N GLU A 13 4.59 -4.93 -0.18
CA GLU A 13 5.71 -4.84 0.75
C GLU A 13 6.56 -6.10 0.64
N ASP A 14 7.87 -5.98 0.37
CA ASP A 14 8.78 -7.12 0.19
C ASP A 14 9.18 -7.76 1.53
N ASN A 15 9.07 -7.01 2.64
CA ASN A 15 9.24 -7.54 3.98
C ASN A 15 7.97 -8.25 4.49
N ARG A 16 7.92 -9.56 4.29
CA ARG A 16 6.82 -10.43 4.72
C ARG A 16 6.39 -10.25 6.18
N LEU A 17 7.34 -10.09 7.11
CA LEU A 17 7.02 -9.93 8.54
C LEU A 17 6.27 -8.61 8.77
N PHE A 18 6.75 -7.53 8.16
CA PHE A 18 6.14 -6.22 8.28
C PHE A 18 4.76 -6.18 7.63
N MET A 19 4.63 -6.73 6.42
CA MET A 19 3.37 -6.88 5.69
C MET A 19 2.29 -7.60 6.53
N LEU A 20 2.63 -8.75 7.11
CA LEU A 20 1.69 -9.52 7.95
C LEU A 20 1.34 -8.80 9.25
N THR A 21 2.31 -8.11 9.86
CA THR A 21 2.08 -7.30 11.06
C THR A 21 1.12 -6.14 10.77
N LEU A 22 1.33 -5.45 9.65
CA LEU A 22 0.48 -4.35 9.21
C LEU A 22 -0.94 -4.85 8.90
N LYS A 23 -1.07 -5.96 8.18
CA LYS A 23 -2.36 -6.61 7.93
C LYS A 23 -3.11 -6.87 9.23
N ALA A 24 -2.47 -7.53 10.20
CA ALA A 24 -3.09 -7.85 11.48
C ALA A 24 -3.54 -6.59 12.25
N HIS A 25 -2.72 -5.55 12.26
CA HIS A 25 -3.08 -4.28 12.90
C HIS A 25 -4.29 -3.61 12.25
N ILE A 26 -4.38 -3.60 10.92
CA ILE A 26 -5.55 -3.06 10.20
C ILE A 26 -6.80 -3.87 10.54
N GLU A 27 -6.71 -5.20 10.50
CA GLU A 27 -7.85 -6.08 10.81
C GLU A 27 -8.37 -5.87 12.24
N ILE A 28 -7.47 -5.70 13.22
CA ILE A 28 -7.83 -5.42 14.61
C ILE A 28 -8.44 -4.03 14.75
N ALA A 29 -7.82 -3.00 14.16
CA ALA A 29 -8.25 -1.61 14.29
C ALA A 29 -9.64 -1.37 13.67
N PHE A 30 -9.98 -2.11 12.61
CA PHE A 30 -11.22 -1.95 11.86
C PHE A 30 -12.09 -3.21 11.90
N VAL A 31 -12.09 -3.96 13.00
CA VAL A 31 -12.80 -5.26 13.14
C VAL A 31 -14.29 -5.25 12.74
N ASN A 32 -14.97 -4.10 12.88
CA ASN A 32 -16.39 -3.95 12.53
C ASN A 32 -16.63 -3.54 11.06
N GLN A 33 -15.57 -3.34 10.27
CA GLN A 33 -15.66 -2.97 8.86
C GLN A 33 -15.54 -4.21 7.97
N LYS A 34 -16.39 -4.29 6.94
CA LYS A 34 -16.27 -5.32 5.90
C LYS A 34 -15.10 -4.94 4.99
N MET A 35 -13.95 -5.58 5.19
CA MET A 35 -12.77 -5.38 4.37
C MET A 35 -12.13 -6.70 3.94
N LYS A 36 -11.42 -6.66 2.81
CA LYS A 36 -10.59 -7.76 2.32
C LYS A 36 -9.20 -7.24 2.00
N ILE A 37 -8.21 -7.77 2.69
CA ILE A 37 -6.80 -7.38 2.53
C ILE A 37 -6.08 -8.42 1.68
N TYR A 38 -5.42 -7.95 0.62
CA TYR A 38 -4.56 -8.74 -0.24
C TYR A 38 -3.12 -8.29 -0.04
N CYS A 39 -2.19 -9.23 0.00
CA CYS A 39 -0.81 -9.01 0.36
C CYS A 39 0.10 -9.49 -0.77
N PHE A 40 1.06 -8.66 -1.17
CA PHE A 40 1.95 -8.92 -2.30
C PHE A 40 3.39 -8.56 -1.92
N GLU A 41 4.31 -9.50 -2.14
CA GLU A 41 5.75 -9.29 -1.93
C GLU A 41 6.41 -8.66 -3.17
N THR A 42 5.75 -8.67 -4.33
CA THR A 42 6.27 -8.10 -5.58
C THR A 42 5.24 -7.25 -6.32
N GLY A 43 5.74 -6.36 -7.18
CA GLY A 43 4.90 -5.50 -8.01
C GLY A 43 4.07 -6.28 -9.03
N GLU A 44 4.64 -7.31 -9.65
CA GLU A 44 4.00 -8.15 -10.67
C GLU A 44 2.78 -8.87 -10.09
N ALA A 45 2.93 -9.48 -8.91
CA ALA A 45 1.83 -10.17 -8.23
C ALA A 45 0.69 -9.20 -7.88
N CYS A 46 1.03 -7.98 -7.46
CA CYS A 46 0.05 -6.92 -7.25
C CYS A 46 -0.66 -6.56 -8.56
N MET A 47 0.07 -6.29 -9.64
CA MET A 47 -0.49 -5.88 -10.93
C MET A 47 -1.48 -6.89 -11.50
N ASP A 48 -1.18 -8.19 -11.41
CA ASP A 48 -2.06 -9.23 -11.90
C ASP A 48 -3.38 -9.27 -11.13
N LYS A 49 -3.33 -9.20 -9.80
CA LYS A 49 -4.55 -9.19 -9.00
C LYS A 49 -5.33 -7.87 -9.13
N PHE A 50 -4.64 -6.77 -9.39
CA PHE A 50 -5.24 -5.44 -9.53
C PHE A 50 -6.23 -5.38 -10.69
N LYS A 51 -5.95 -6.06 -11.81
CA LYS A 51 -6.82 -6.14 -13.00
C LYS A 51 -8.20 -6.72 -12.66
N GLU A 52 -8.28 -7.59 -11.66
CA GLU A 52 -9.52 -8.23 -11.21
C GLU A 52 -10.23 -7.42 -10.12
N VAL A 53 -9.48 -6.91 -9.14
CA VAL A 53 -10.07 -6.39 -7.89
C VAL A 53 -10.25 -4.88 -7.90
N LYS A 54 -9.33 -4.12 -8.52
CA LYS A 54 -9.26 -2.65 -8.47
C LYS A 54 -9.50 -2.10 -7.05
N PRO A 55 -8.52 -2.25 -6.14
CA PRO A 55 -8.71 -1.92 -4.73
C PRO A 55 -9.03 -0.45 -4.51
N GLN A 56 -9.84 -0.17 -3.49
CA GLN A 56 -10.09 1.19 -3.03
C GLN A 56 -8.83 1.81 -2.40
N ILE A 57 -8.02 0.99 -1.72
CA ILE A 57 -6.79 1.43 -1.04
C ILE A 57 -5.62 0.53 -1.44
N ALA A 58 -4.48 1.13 -1.78
CA ALA A 58 -3.20 0.44 -1.92
C ALA A 58 -2.19 1.05 -0.94
N ILE A 59 -1.63 0.22 -0.07
CA ILE A 59 -0.53 0.57 0.82
C ILE A 59 0.74 0.02 0.18
N LEU A 60 1.67 0.89 -0.17
CA LEU A 60 2.79 0.57 -1.05
C LEU A 60 4.10 1.01 -0.42
N ASP A 61 5.00 0.06 -0.21
CA ASP A 61 6.38 0.39 0.16
C ASP A 61 7.08 1.14 -0.97
N TYR A 62 7.75 2.23 -0.60
CA TYR A 62 8.54 3.03 -1.51
C TYR A 62 9.81 2.28 -1.96
N HIS A 63 10.41 1.48 -1.08
CA HIS A 63 11.63 0.72 -1.35
C HIS A 63 11.39 -0.70 -1.84
N LEU A 64 10.19 -0.98 -2.34
CA LEU A 64 9.78 -2.29 -2.84
C LEU A 64 10.87 -2.92 -3.72
N ASN A 65 11.31 -4.13 -3.35
CA ASN A 65 12.40 -4.89 -3.96
C ASN A 65 13.80 -4.30 -3.71
N SER A 66 14.13 -4.07 -2.44
CA SER A 66 15.41 -3.53 -1.95
C SER A 66 16.67 -4.35 -2.34
N ILE A 67 16.49 -5.56 -2.90
CA ILE A 67 17.57 -6.52 -3.21
C ILE A 67 18.02 -6.43 -4.69
N THR A 68 17.21 -5.86 -5.58
CA THR A 68 17.45 -5.88 -7.05
C THR A 68 17.36 -4.48 -7.65
N PRO A 69 18.47 -3.90 -8.15
CA PRO A 69 18.52 -2.54 -8.71
C PRO A 69 17.54 -2.29 -9.87
N ASP A 70 17.15 -3.34 -10.59
CA ASP A 70 16.26 -3.27 -11.76
C ASP A 70 14.78 -3.53 -11.44
N ALA A 71 14.47 -3.93 -10.21
CA ALA A 71 13.08 -4.17 -9.83
C ALA A 71 12.27 -2.86 -9.82
N ALA A 72 10.98 -2.96 -10.13
CA ALA A 72 10.11 -1.79 -10.18
C ALA A 72 10.07 -1.13 -8.78
N ASN A 73 10.73 0.01 -8.65
CA ASN A 73 10.67 0.84 -7.46
C ASN A 73 9.20 1.16 -7.11
N GLY A 74 8.90 1.41 -5.84
CA GLY A 74 7.52 1.72 -5.41
C GLY A 74 6.89 2.87 -6.21
N ILE A 75 7.69 3.80 -6.73
CA ILE A 75 7.23 4.89 -7.61
C ILE A 75 6.69 4.39 -8.97
N LYS A 76 7.35 3.44 -9.63
CA LYS A 76 6.85 2.85 -10.88
C LYS A 76 5.51 2.15 -10.66
N ILE A 77 5.36 1.44 -9.53
CA ILE A 77 4.10 0.77 -9.18
C ILE A 77 3.01 1.81 -8.90
N LEU A 78 3.33 2.87 -8.17
CA LEU A 78 2.43 4.00 -7.92
C LEU A 78 1.94 4.63 -9.23
N ASP A 79 2.85 4.97 -10.15
CA ASP A 79 2.51 5.56 -11.45
C ASP A 79 1.61 4.63 -12.26
N TRP A 80 1.89 3.32 -12.25
CA TRP A 80 1.06 2.32 -12.91
C TRP A 80 -0.33 2.24 -12.29
N ILE A 81 -0.46 2.14 -10.95
CA ILE A 81 -1.75 2.11 -10.25
C ILE A 81 -2.58 3.35 -10.61
N LYS A 82 -1.96 4.54 -10.61
CA LYS A 82 -2.65 5.79 -10.93
C LYS A 82 -3.05 5.90 -12.40
N LYS A 83 -2.31 5.27 -13.31
CA LYS A 83 -2.69 5.18 -14.72
C LYS A 83 -3.87 4.22 -14.92
N GLU A 84 -3.85 3.06 -14.27
CA GLU A 84 -4.89 2.04 -14.41
C GLU A 84 -6.19 2.40 -13.68
N HIS A 85 -6.10 3.00 -12.48
CA HIS A 85 -7.25 3.38 -11.69
C HIS A 85 -6.96 4.59 -10.79
N LYS A 86 -7.25 5.78 -11.30
CA LYS A 86 -6.98 7.06 -10.62
C LYS A 86 -7.64 7.18 -9.24
N GLU A 87 -8.78 6.51 -9.05
CA GLU A 87 -9.58 6.54 -7.82
C GLU A 87 -8.98 5.70 -6.69
N THR A 88 -8.10 4.74 -6.98
CA THR A 88 -7.41 3.98 -5.93
C THR A 88 -6.61 4.93 -5.06
N PHE A 89 -6.92 4.97 -3.77
CA PHE A 89 -6.18 5.77 -2.81
C PHE A 89 -4.86 5.07 -2.46
N VAL A 90 -3.73 5.73 -2.68
CA VAL A 90 -2.41 5.13 -2.46
C VAL A 90 -1.76 5.76 -1.25
N ILE A 91 -1.35 4.93 -0.29
CA ILE A 91 -0.59 5.29 0.90
C ILE A 91 0.83 4.77 0.70
N MET A 92 1.79 5.68 0.54
CA MET A 92 3.20 5.30 0.46
C MET A 92 3.77 5.08 1.86
N LEU A 93 4.45 3.96 2.06
CA LEU A 93 5.27 3.69 3.24
C LEU A 93 6.71 4.11 2.94
N THR A 94 7.32 4.89 3.84
CA THR A 94 8.67 5.42 3.70
C THR A 94 9.37 5.39 5.05
N ASP A 95 10.70 5.34 5.05
CA ASP A 95 11.48 5.49 6.28
C ASP A 95 11.55 6.97 6.73
N GLN A 96 11.77 7.20 8.03
CA GLN A 96 11.72 8.53 8.67
C GLN A 96 12.82 9.49 8.22
N ALA A 97 13.93 8.97 7.67
CA ALA A 97 15.07 9.77 7.25
C ALA A 97 14.92 10.35 5.82
N GLU A 98 13.91 9.93 5.06
CA GLU A 98 13.82 10.29 3.65
C GLU A 98 13.20 11.69 3.45
N LYS A 99 13.99 12.58 2.84
CA LYS A 99 13.46 13.85 2.33
C LYS A 99 12.78 13.56 0.99
N LEU A 100 11.46 13.59 0.98
CA LEU A 100 10.62 13.50 -0.22
C LEU A 100 10.78 14.77 -1.10
N GLY A 101 11.97 14.96 -1.68
CA GLY A 101 12.25 16.04 -2.61
C GLY A 101 11.69 15.70 -4.00
N GLY A 102 10.79 16.55 -4.52
CA GLY A 102 10.40 16.52 -5.94
C GLY A 102 9.05 15.88 -6.29
N MET A 103 8.21 15.48 -5.33
CA MET A 103 6.95 14.80 -5.63
C MET A 103 5.71 15.71 -5.58
N ASN A 104 4.81 15.52 -6.54
CA ASN A 104 3.63 16.34 -6.79
C ASN A 104 2.59 16.25 -5.65
N LYS A 105 1.86 17.35 -5.39
CA LYS A 105 1.02 17.62 -4.20
C LYS A 105 -0.19 16.69 -3.99
N ASN A 106 -0.37 15.68 -4.84
CA ASN A 106 -1.50 14.73 -4.82
C ASN A 106 -1.16 13.38 -4.15
N HIS A 107 0.03 13.25 -3.56
CA HIS A 107 0.46 12.04 -2.86
C HIS A 107 0.32 12.22 -1.35
N PHE A 108 -0.46 11.34 -0.71
CA PHE A 108 -0.59 11.30 0.74
C PHE A 108 0.43 10.30 1.30
N PHE A 109 1.43 10.82 2.01
CA PHE A 109 2.40 10.00 2.74
C PHE A 109 1.91 9.82 4.17
N ALA A 110 1.56 8.60 4.55
CA ALA A 110 1.21 8.30 5.95
C ALA A 110 2.50 8.20 6.75
N LYS A 111 2.90 9.32 7.37
CA LYS A 111 4.00 9.34 8.33
C LYS A 111 3.54 8.61 9.61
N ASN A 112 4.11 7.45 9.90
CA ASN A 112 3.90 6.63 11.11
C ASN A 112 2.45 6.17 11.36
N ILE A 113 2.07 4.98 10.87
CA ILE A 113 0.87 4.25 11.36
C ILE A 113 1.18 3.49 12.68
N LEU A 114 2.45 3.34 13.05
CA LEU A 114 2.86 2.65 14.28
C LEU A 114 3.35 3.63 15.35
N ARG A 115 2.41 4.30 16.01
CA ARG A 115 2.66 4.93 17.31
C ARG A 115 1.59 4.51 18.31
N ALA A 116 1.81 3.37 18.96
CA ALA A 116 1.11 2.98 20.18
C ALA A 116 2.02 2.11 21.07
N LYS A 117 3.21 2.62 21.40
CA LYS A 117 3.93 2.26 22.64
C LYS A 117 4.74 3.46 23.11
N ARG A 118 4.10 4.30 23.92
CA ARG A 118 4.73 4.97 25.05
C ARG A 118 3.85 4.72 26.26
#